data_AF-A0A1H6X3K2-F1
#
_entry.id   AF-A0A1H6X3K2-F1
#
_cell.length_a   1.000
_cell.length_b   1.000
_cell.length_c   1.000
_cell.angle_alpha   90.00
_cell.angle_beta   90.00
_cell.angle_gamma   90.00
#
_symmetry.space_group_name_H-M   'P 1'
#
loop_
_entity.id
_entity.type
_entity.pdbx_description
1 polymer ?
#
loop_
_entity_poly.entity_id
_entity_poly.type
_entity_poly.pdbx_seq_one_letter_code
_entity_poly.pdbx_strand_id
1 'polypeptide(L)'
;MVLALLALGLTVMIFNVFSGTALRRSTSGGLIGERLTQLLAMIVMFALGYLGVGVMTFGQPDNTSLTVLAVILLLGALFVTLVLRLVRDVVQALN
;
A
#
# COMPACT_ATOMS: atom_id res chain seq x y z
N MET A 1 -11.27 -3.36 18.07
CA MET A 1 -11.69 -3.25 16.64
C MET A 1 -10.62 -2.58 15.80
N VAL A 2 -10.00 -1.50 16.31
CA VAL A 2 -8.96 -0.73 15.60
C VAL A 2 -7.77 -1.59 15.18
N LEU A 3 -7.23 -2.42 16.08
CA LEU A 3 -6.12 -3.32 15.78
C LEU A 3 -6.39 -4.26 14.60
N ALA A 4 -7.62 -4.77 14.47
CA ALA A 4 -8.00 -5.63 13.36
C ALA A 4 -8.01 -4.86 12.03
N LEU A 5 -8.52 -3.62 12.03
CA LEU A 5 -8.52 -2.75 10.85
C LEU A 5 -7.08 -2.37 10.43
N LEU A 6 -6.22 -2.04 11.40
CA LEU A 6 -4.81 -1.74 11.15
C LEU A 6 -4.06 -2.97 10.62
N ALA A 7 -4.27 -4.14 11.21
CA ALA A 7 -3.68 -5.39 10.76
C ALA A 7 -4.12 -5.72 9.33
N LEU A 8 -5.42 -5.62 9.03
CA LEU A 8 -5.97 -5.87 7.70
C LEU A 8 -5.40 -4.88 6.67
N GLY A 9 -5.39 -3.59 6.99
CA GLY A 9 -4.78 -2.56 6.15
C GLY A 9 -3.30 -2.81 5.87
N LEU A 10 -2.54 -3.20 6.90
CA LEU A 10 -1.13 -3.54 6.78
C LEU A 10 -0.93 -4.78 5.90
N THR A 11 -1.73 -5.83 6.08
CA THR A 11 -1.67 -7.04 5.23
C THR A 11 -1.93 -6.70 3.76
N VAL A 12 -2.94 -5.88 3.47
CA VAL A 12 -3.22 -5.42 2.09
C VAL A 12 -2.05 -4.58 1.55
N MET A 13 -1.46 -3.71 2.37
CA MET A 13 -0.33 -2.89 1.95
C MET A 13 0.92 -3.74 1.65
N ILE A 14 1.20 -4.76 2.46
CA ILE A 14 2.28 -5.72 2.21
C ILE A 14 2.02 -6.46 0.89
N PHE A 15 0.79 -6.92 0.65
CA PHE A 15 0.40 -7.51 -0.63
C PHE A 15 0.63 -6.55 -1.81
N ASN A 16 0.38 -5.25 -1.63
CA ASN A 16 0.66 -4.23 -2.65
C ASN A 16 2.15 -4.06 -2.91
N VAL A 17 3.02 -4.14 -1.89
CA VAL A 17 4.48 -4.14 -2.08
C VAL A 17 4.90 -5.32 -2.95
N PHE A 18 4.41 -6.53 -2.65
CA PHE A 18 4.71 -7.71 -3.47
C PHE A 18 4.17 -7.57 -4.90
N SER A 19 2.95 -7.06 -5.06
CA SER A 19 2.34 -6.84 -6.37
C SER A 19 3.09 -5.78 -7.19
N GLY A 20 3.54 -4.70 -6.54
CA GLY A 20 4.32 -3.63 -7.17
C GLY A 20 5.72 -4.08 -7.55
N THR A 21 6.40 -4.86 -6.71
CA THR A 21 7.71 -5.46 -7.05
C THR A 21 7.61 -6.42 -8.23
N ALA A 22 6.58 -7.27 -8.27
CA ALA A 22 6.32 -8.17 -9.40
C ALA A 22 6.09 -7.39 -10.71
N LEU A 23 5.24 -6.35 -10.67
CA LEU A 23 4.97 -5.50 -11.84
C LEU A 23 6.23 -4.76 -12.31
N ARG A 24 7.05 -4.27 -11.38
CA ARG A 24 8.32 -3.60 -11.72
C ARG A 24 9.30 -4.54 -12.41
N ARG A 25 9.37 -5.81 -11.98
CA ARG A 25 10.26 -6.84 -12.56
C ARG A 25 9.80 -7.29 -13.95
N SER A 26 8.50 -7.29 -14.23
CA SER A 26 7.95 -7.67 -15.53
C SER A 26 7.98 -6.55 -16.57
N THR A 27 8.32 -5.32 -16.18
CA THR A 27 8.31 -4.16 -17.07
C THR A 27 9.74 -3.83 -17.52
N SER A 28 9.91 -3.60 -18.83
CA SER A 28 11.19 -3.20 -19.42
C SER A 28 11.73 -1.89 -18.83
N GLY A 29 13.04 -1.69 -18.92
CA GLY A 29 13.68 -0.44 -18.50
C GLY A 29 13.20 0.78 -19.31
N GLY A 30 13.50 1.99 -18.83
CA GLY A 30 13.06 3.25 -19.44
C GLY A 30 12.14 4.05 -18.53
N LEU A 31 11.47 5.07 -19.09
CA LEU A 31 10.67 6.03 -18.32
C LEU A 31 9.58 5.35 -17.48
N ILE A 32 8.86 4.36 -18.04
CA ILE A 32 7.81 3.62 -17.34
C ILE A 32 8.41 2.85 -16.15
N GLY A 33 9.53 2.16 -16.36
CA GLY A 33 10.24 1.43 -15.30
C GLY A 33 10.70 2.35 -14.17
N GLU A 34 11.17 3.56 -14.48
CA GLU A 34 11.59 4.53 -13.47
C GLU A 34 10.42 5.08 -12.65
N ARG A 35 9.29 5.39 -13.30
CA ARG A 35 8.04 5.77 -12.60
C ARG A 35 7.49 4.64 -11.74
N LEU A 36 7.58 3.39 -12.20
CA LEU A 36 7.24 2.22 -11.39
C LEU A 36 8.15 2.05 -10.18
N THR A 37 9.44 2.35 -10.30
CA THR A 37 10.36 2.35 -9.14
C THR A 37 9.95 3.42 -8.13
N GLN A 38 9.61 4.64 -8.59
CA GLN A 38 9.13 5.72 -7.71
C GLN A 38 7.82 5.33 -7.01
N LEU A 39 6.88 4.75 -7.75
CA LEU A 39 5.62 4.24 -7.20
C LEU A 39 5.88 3.16 -6.15
N LEU A 40 6.76 2.20 -6.44
CA LEU A 40 7.11 1.15 -5.49
C LEU A 40 7.75 1.72 -4.21
N ALA A 41 8.65 2.69 -4.33
CA ALA A 41 9.25 3.35 -3.17
C ALA A 41 8.19 4.04 -2.30
N MET A 42 7.21 4.72 -2.90
CA MET A 42 6.07 5.30 -2.19
C MET A 42 5.26 4.22 -1.46
N ILE A 43 4.93 3.11 -2.12
CA ILE A 43 4.16 2.00 -1.52
C ILE A 43 4.91 1.41 -0.32
N VAL A 44 6.23 1.23 -0.42
CA VAL A 44 7.07 0.77 0.70
C VAL A 44 7.04 1.77 1.86
N MET A 45 7.16 3.08 1.57
CA MET A 45 7.04 4.12 2.60
C MET A 45 5.68 4.09 3.30
N PHE A 46 4.59 3.89 2.54
CA PHE A 46 3.26 3.70 3.12
C PHE A 46 3.20 2.46 4.01
N ALA A 47 3.76 1.33 3.59
CA ALA A 47 3.82 0.12 4.42
C ALA A 47 4.56 0.35 5.74
N LEU A 48 5.69 1.06 5.71
CA LEU A 48 6.43 1.47 6.91
C LEU A 48 5.60 2.41 7.78
N GLY A 49 4.84 3.32 7.19
CA GLY A 49 3.90 4.18 7.92
C GLY A 49 2.83 3.38 8.69
N TYR A 50 2.30 2.30 8.10
CA TYR A 50 1.29 1.46 8.77
C TYR A 50 1.91 0.70 9.94
N LEU A 51 3.14 0.19 9.77
CA LEU A 51 3.90 -0.40 10.88
C LEU A 51 4.15 0.62 11.98
N GLY A 52 4.58 1.84 11.63
CA GLY A 52 4.81 2.91 12.58
C GLY A 52 3.57 3.26 13.39
N VAL A 53 2.42 3.43 12.73
CA VAL A 53 1.13 3.64 13.40
C VAL A 53 0.77 2.45 14.29
N GLY A 54 0.92 1.22 13.81
CA GLY A 54 0.66 0.02 14.58
C GLY A 54 1.48 -0.05 15.88
N VAL A 55 2.78 0.26 15.81
CA VAL A 55 3.67 0.29 16.98
C VAL A 55 3.29 1.41 17.95
N MET A 56 3.02 2.62 17.45
CA MET A 56 2.69 3.77 18.29
C MET A 56 1.32 3.64 19.00
N THR A 57 0.38 2.93 18.38
CA THR A 57 -0.99 2.75 18.89
C THR A 57 -1.18 1.43 19.62
N PHE A 58 -0.17 0.58 19.69
CA PHE A 58 -0.26 -0.72 20.35
C PHE A 58 -0.54 -0.56 21.85
N GLY A 59 -1.57 -1.26 22.34
CA GLY A 59 -1.99 -1.19 23.74
C GLY A 59 -2.75 0.08 24.14
N GLN A 60 -2.94 1.04 23.22
CA GLN A 60 -3.83 2.17 23.48
C GLN A 60 -5.30 1.74 23.42
N PRO A 61 -6.18 2.33 24.27
CA PRO A 61 -7.61 2.06 24.20
C PRO A 61 -8.20 2.58 22.88
N ASP A 62 -9.13 1.80 22.32
CA ASP A 62 -9.87 2.20 21.12
C ASP A 62 -10.59 3.54 21.37
N ASN A 63 -10.42 4.50 20.46
CA ASN A 63 -11.13 5.77 20.46
C ASN A 63 -11.57 6.15 19.03
N THR A 64 -12.43 7.15 18.91
CA THR A 64 -12.98 7.58 17.60
C THR A 64 -11.88 7.99 16.63
N SER A 65 -10.88 8.75 17.08
CA SER A 65 -9.78 9.22 16.22
C SER A 65 -8.93 8.07 15.66
N LEU A 66 -8.58 7.09 16.50
CA LEU A 66 -7.86 5.89 16.10
C LEU A 66 -8.68 5.01 15.17
N THR A 67 -10.00 4.95 15.37
CA THR A 67 -10.92 4.23 14.49
C THR A 67 -10.95 4.86 13.11
N VAL A 68 -11.12 6.18 13.03
CA VAL A 68 -11.09 6.93 11.76
C VAL A 68 -9.75 6.76 11.06
N LEU A 69 -8.64 6.88 11.79
CA LEU A 69 -7.30 6.65 11.25
C LEU A 69 -7.16 5.24 10.66
N ALA A 70 -7.59 4.20 11.39
CA ALA A 70 -7.49 2.83 10.92
C ALA A 70 -8.35 2.57 9.67
N VAL A 71 -9.54 3.19 9.57
CA VAL A 71 -10.37 3.13 8.36
C VAL A 71 -9.68 3.85 7.19
N ILE A 72 -9.11 5.04 7.40
CA ILE A 72 -8.37 5.77 6.36
C ILE A 72 -7.19 4.95 5.86
N LEU A 73 -6.44 4.31 6.76
CA LEU A 73 -5.35 3.43 6.38
C LEU A 73 -5.88 2.21 5.61
N LEU A 74 -6.93 1.54 6.05
CA LEU A 74 -7.49 0.44 5.28
C LEU A 74 -7.91 0.87 3.86
N LEU A 75 -8.62 2.00 3.73
CA LEU A 75 -9.04 2.54 2.43
C LEU A 75 -7.83 2.94 1.57
N GLY A 76 -6.79 3.51 2.17
CA GLY A 76 -5.55 3.85 1.48
C GLY A 76 -4.86 2.61 0.89
N ALA A 77 -4.84 1.49 1.63
CA ALA A 77 -4.30 0.24 1.13
C ALA A 77 -5.10 -0.31 -0.05
N LEU A 78 -6.43 -0.27 0.02
CA LEU A 78 -7.30 -0.68 -1.09
C LEU A 78 -7.14 0.22 -2.31
N PHE A 79 -6.99 1.53 -2.10
CA PHE A 79 -6.72 2.49 -3.17
C PHE A 79 -5.41 2.15 -3.91
N VAL A 80 -4.33 1.87 -3.17
CA VAL A 80 -3.06 1.44 -3.78
C VAL A 80 -3.23 0.15 -4.61
N THR A 81 -4.05 -0.79 -4.15
CA THR A 81 -4.37 -2.00 -4.94
C THR A 81 -5.02 -1.63 -6.28
N LEU A 82 -5.99 -0.71 -6.28
CA LEU A 82 -6.63 -0.24 -7.51
C LEU A 82 -5.65 0.48 -8.43
N VAL A 83 -4.78 1.32 -7.89
CA VAL A 83 -3.73 2.01 -8.66
C VAL A 83 -2.79 0.99 -9.31
N LEU A 84 -2.32 -0.01 -8.57
CA LEU A 84 -1.45 -1.04 -9.14
C LEU A 84 -2.13 -1.87 -10.23
N ARG A 85 -3.43 -2.15 -10.10
CA ARG A 85 -4.21 -2.80 -11.16
C ARG A 85 -4.30 -1.92 -12.40
N LEU A 86 -4.68 -0.66 -12.23
CA LEU A 86 -4.75 0.30 -13.33
C LEU A 86 -3.41 0.42 -14.06
N VAL A 87 -2.31 0.56 -13.32
CA VAL A 87 -0.97 0.66 -13.90
C VAL A 87 -0.58 -0.63 -14.62
N ARG A 88 -0.91 -1.80 -14.06
CA ARG A 88 -0.70 -3.09 -14.75
C ARG A 88 -1.44 -3.13 -16.08
N ASP A 89 -2.71 -2.76 -16.09
CA ASP A 89 -3.55 -2.79 -17.30
C ASP A 89 -3.02 -1.83 -18.36
N VAL A 90 -2.58 -0.62 -17.96
CA VAL A 90 -1.93 0.35 -18.85
C VAL A 90 -0.63 -0.20 -19.42
N VAL A 91 0.23 -0.81 -18.60
CA VAL A 91 1.49 -1.40 -19.07
C VAL A 91 1.24 -2.56 -20.03
N GLN A 92 0.21 -3.38 -19.79
CA GLN A 92 -0.17 -4.46 -20.69
C GLN A 92 -0.75 -3.95 -22.01
N ALA A 93 -1.48 -2.83 -22.01
CA ALA A 93 -2.03 -2.25 -23.24
C ALA A 93 -0.99 -1.58 -24.14
N LEU A 94 0.19 -1.23 -23.59
CA LEU A 94 1.28 -0.54 -24.30
C LEU A 94 2.39 -1.48 -24.78
N ASN A 95 2.41 -2.73 -24.34
CA ASN A 95 3.32 -3.78 -24.81
C ASN A 95 2.65 -4.65 -25.87
#